data_AF-A0A5R9L3S3-F1
#
_entry.id   AF-A0A5R9L3S3-F1
#
_cell.length_a   1.000
_cell.length_b   1.000
_cell.length_c   1.000
_cell.angle_alpha   90.00
_cell.angle_beta   90.00
_cell.angle_gamma   90.00
#
_symmetry.space_group_name_H-M   'P 1'
#
loop_
_entity.id
_entity.type
_entity.pdbx_description
1 polymer ?
#
loop_
_entity_poly.entity_id
_entity_poly.type
_entity_poly.pdbx_seq_one_letter_code
_entity_poly.pdbx_strand_id
1 'polypeptide(L)'
;MKILAIASAGGHWVQLLRLKPAFEGHELIFVSTKTSFKETVKGHKFYSIPDASRWNKLKLIYSLICVFKIVFRSKPNIIITTGAAPGLMGIIAGKVIGAKTIWIDSIANVENLSMSGQIATSIADKSYTQWPDLSNSKVTFNGNVLS
;
A
#
# COMPACT_ATOMS: atom_id res chain seq x y z
N MET A 1 -17.86 1.48 2.50
CA MET A 1 -16.82 0.98 3.43
C MET A 1 -15.70 2.01 3.54
N LYS A 2 -14.85 1.93 4.57
CA LYS A 2 -13.65 2.77 4.73
C LYS A 2 -12.41 2.04 4.24
N ILE A 3 -11.69 2.65 3.32
CA ILE A 3 -10.51 2.10 2.64
C ILE A 3 -9.30 2.98 2.95
N LEU A 4 -8.25 2.37 3.47
CA LEU A 4 -6.95 3.02 3.65
C LEU A 4 -6.01 2.61 2.52
N ALA A 5 -5.67 3.56 1.66
CA ALA A 5 -4.82 3.38 0.49
C ALA A 5 -3.41 3.92 0.78
N ILE A 6 -2.41 3.03 0.78
CA ILE A 6 -1.05 3.34 1.24
C ILE A 6 -0.06 3.15 0.09
N ALA A 7 0.74 4.17 -0.22
CA ALA A 7 1.86 4.03 -1.14
C ALA A 7 2.99 5.01 -0.82
N SER A 8 4.24 4.57 -0.97
CA SER A 8 5.38 5.49 -0.96
C SER A 8 5.38 6.42 -2.17
N ALA A 9 6.25 7.43 -2.16
CA ALA A 9 6.40 8.32 -3.30
C ALA A 9 6.86 7.63 -4.60
N GLY A 10 6.73 8.35 -5.72
CA GLY A 10 7.12 7.90 -7.04
C GLY A 10 6.08 6.98 -7.69
N GLY A 11 6.55 5.95 -8.40
CA GLY A 11 5.68 5.06 -9.19
C GLY A 11 4.63 4.31 -8.36
N HIS A 12 4.89 4.02 -7.09
CA HIS A 12 3.91 3.37 -6.20
C HIS A 12 2.67 4.25 -6.02
N TRP A 13 2.86 5.55 -5.78
CA TRP A 13 1.77 6.52 -5.65
C TRP A 13 0.95 6.64 -6.94
N VAL A 14 1.63 6.75 -8.09
CA VAL A 14 0.96 6.82 -9.40
C VAL A 14 0.10 5.58 -9.65
N GLN A 15 0.64 4.38 -9.40
CA GLN A 15 -0.12 3.13 -9.52
C GLN A 15 -1.33 3.11 -8.57
N LEU A 16 -1.17 3.54 -7.33
CA LEU A 16 -2.27 3.56 -6.35
C LEU A 16 -3.41 4.47 -6.82
N LEU A 17 -3.08 5.66 -7.36
CA LEU A 17 -4.09 6.60 -7.86
C LEU A 17 -4.86 6.07 -9.06
N ARG A 18 -4.25 5.24 -9.91
CA ARG A 18 -4.96 4.60 -11.04
C ARG A 18 -6.02 3.59 -10.58
N LEU A 19 -5.90 3.07 -9.36
CA LEU A 19 -6.91 2.19 -8.77
C LEU A 19 -8.09 2.96 -8.16
N LYS A 20 -8.03 4.30 -8.08
CA LYS A 20 -9.06 5.14 -7.45
C LYS A 20 -10.49 4.89 -8.01
N PRO A 21 -10.70 4.73 -9.33
CA PRO A 21 -12.04 4.47 -9.88
C PRO A 21 -12.68 3.18 -9.32
N ALA A 22 -11.88 2.18 -8.96
CA ALA A 22 -12.38 0.92 -8.38
C ALA A 22 -12.96 1.09 -6.96
N PHE A 23 -12.81 2.27 -6.34
CA PHE A 23 -13.22 2.56 -4.98
C PHE A 23 -14.25 3.70 -4.90
N GLU A 24 -14.91 4.03 -6.02
CA GLU A 24 -16.00 5.00 -6.04
C GLU A 24 -17.15 4.57 -5.10
N GLY A 25 -17.77 5.53 -4.42
CA GLY A 25 -18.79 5.26 -3.41
C GLY A 25 -18.24 4.74 -2.06
N HIS A 26 -16.93 4.75 -1.85
CA HIS A 26 -16.30 4.39 -0.57
C HIS A 26 -15.53 5.55 0.07
N GLU A 27 -15.41 5.54 1.40
CA GLU A 27 -14.59 6.51 2.12
C GLU A 27 -13.11 6.15 1.92
N LEU A 28 -12.41 6.90 1.09
CA LEU A 28 -10.98 6.75 0.83
C LEU A 28 -10.14 7.64 1.75
N ILE A 29 -9.16 7.03 2.39
CA ILE A 29 -8.11 7.70 3.15
C ILE A 29 -6.78 7.33 2.51
N PHE A 30 -5.97 8.35 2.18
CA PHE A 30 -4.67 8.14 1.55
C PHE A 30 -3.52 8.34 2.53
N VAL A 31 -2.47 7.54 2.39
CA VAL A 31 -1.22 7.69 3.14
C VAL A 31 -0.05 7.64 2.17
N SER A 32 0.86 8.63 2.26
CA SER A 32 2.08 8.63 1.46
C SER A 32 3.25 9.34 2.15
N THR A 33 4.45 9.20 1.60
CA THR A 33 5.69 9.74 2.18
C THR A 33 5.96 11.20 1.79
N LYS A 34 5.19 11.77 0.87
CA LYS A 34 5.36 13.15 0.40
C LYS A 34 4.08 13.97 0.59
N THR A 35 4.17 15.01 1.42
CA THR A 35 3.03 15.86 1.79
C THR A 35 2.36 16.54 0.58
N SER A 36 3.13 16.88 -0.46
CA SER A 36 2.59 17.52 -1.67
C SER A 36 1.57 16.66 -2.43
N PHE A 37 1.54 15.33 -2.21
CA PHE A 37 0.54 14.47 -2.85
C PHE A 37 -0.88 14.67 -2.34
N LYS A 38 -1.07 15.37 -1.22
CA LYS A 38 -2.39 15.81 -0.78
C LYS A 38 -3.15 16.55 -1.89
N GLU A 39 -2.44 17.34 -2.70
CA GLU A 39 -3.04 18.08 -3.82
C GLU A 39 -3.57 17.18 -4.94
N THR A 40 -3.09 15.94 -5.05
CA THR A 40 -3.54 14.97 -6.07
C THR A 40 -4.80 14.21 -5.65
N VAL A 41 -5.20 14.31 -4.38
CA VAL A 41 -6.37 13.61 -3.81
C VAL A 41 -7.27 14.59 -3.05
N LYS A 42 -7.48 15.79 -3.61
CA LYS A 42 -8.41 16.79 -3.05
C LYS A 42 -9.78 16.17 -2.81
N GLY A 43 -10.39 16.51 -1.67
CA GLY A 43 -11.65 15.93 -1.20
C GLY A 43 -11.50 14.64 -0.39
N HIS A 44 -10.31 14.05 -0.28
CA HIS A 44 -10.06 12.87 0.54
C HIS A 44 -9.20 13.20 1.77
N LYS A 45 -9.35 12.40 2.84
CA LYS A 45 -8.43 12.45 3.98
C LYS A 45 -7.06 11.98 3.52
N PHE A 46 -6.02 12.69 3.92
CA PHE A 46 -4.64 12.39 3.57
C PHE A 46 -3.73 12.50 4.80
N TYR A 47 -2.88 11.49 5.00
CA TYR A 47 -1.83 11.51 6.00
C TYR A 47 -0.46 11.42 5.33
N SER A 48 0.45 12.31 5.74
CA SER A 48 1.86 12.23 5.35
C SER A 48 2.63 11.47 6.42
N ILE A 49 3.50 10.56 6.01
CA ILE A 49 4.46 9.88 6.89
C ILE A 49 5.89 10.25 6.47
N PRO A 50 6.88 10.16 7.36
CA PRO A 50 8.27 10.41 7.01
C PRO A 50 8.74 9.52 5.85
N ASP A 51 9.42 10.12 4.88
CA ASP A 51 10.12 9.38 3.83
C ASP A 51 11.38 8.75 4.40
N ALA A 52 11.46 7.43 4.33
CA ALA A 52 12.55 6.66 4.89
C ALA A 52 13.21 5.86 3.79
N SER A 53 14.50 6.10 3.57
CA SER A 53 15.33 5.26 2.73
C SER A 53 15.88 4.07 3.53
N ARG A 54 16.29 3.02 2.82
CA ARG A 54 16.91 1.80 3.39
C ARG A 54 18.15 2.11 4.25
N TRP A 55 18.76 3.27 4.04
CA TRP A 55 19.96 3.74 4.74
C TRP A 55 19.67 4.40 6.09
N ASN A 56 18.42 4.83 6.34
CA ASN A 56 18.05 5.47 7.60
C ASN A 56 17.04 4.61 8.37
N LYS A 57 17.57 3.61 9.08
CA LYS A 57 16.78 2.64 9.87
C LYS A 57 15.89 3.32 10.92
N LEU A 58 16.36 4.39 11.57
CA LEU A 58 15.57 5.12 12.56
C LEU A 58 14.36 5.82 11.93
N LYS A 59 14.56 6.52 10.81
CA LYS A 59 13.44 7.12 10.06
C LYS A 59 12.48 6.06 9.52
N LEU A 60 12.99 4.90 9.12
CA LEU A 60 12.16 3.78 8.70
C LEU A 60 11.27 3.35 9.85
N ILE A 61 11.84 2.98 11.01
CA ILE A 61 11.07 2.58 12.20
C ILE A 61 10.04 3.64 12.57
N TYR A 62 10.42 4.93 12.58
CA TYR A 62 9.48 6.01 12.88
C TYR A 62 8.33 6.10 11.86
N SER A 63 8.63 5.98 10.56
CA SER A 63 7.63 5.93 9.49
C SER A 63 6.67 4.74 9.66
N LEU A 64 7.19 3.56 10.02
CA LEU A 64 6.40 2.36 10.29
C LEU A 64 5.48 2.55 11.51
N ILE A 65 5.95 3.18 12.59
CA ILE A 65 5.13 3.52 13.76
C ILE A 65 4.03 4.52 13.38
N CYS A 66 4.32 5.50 12.54
CA CYS A 66 3.31 6.44 12.03
C CYS A 66 2.20 5.71 11.27
N VAL A 67 2.54 4.79 10.36
CA VAL A 67 1.57 3.97 9.63
C VAL A 67 0.69 3.19 10.61
N PHE A 68 1.31 2.53 11.59
CA PHE A 68 0.58 1.77 12.61
C PHE A 68 -0.42 2.66 13.36
N LYS A 69 0.00 3.83 13.86
CA LYS A 69 -0.88 4.80 14.52
C LYS A 69 -2.05 5.24 13.62
N ILE A 70 -1.80 5.49 12.34
CA ILE A 70 -2.85 5.89 11.38
C ILE A 70 -3.88 4.77 11.22
N VAL A 71 -3.44 3.53 11.06
CA VAL A 71 -4.33 2.36 10.91
C VAL A 71 -5.26 2.22 12.13
N PHE A 72 -4.71 2.26 13.35
CA PHE A 72 -5.49 2.10 14.57
C PHE A 72 -6.47 3.26 14.83
N ARG A 73 -6.10 4.49 14.45
CA ARG A 73 -6.97 5.66 14.60
C ARG A 73 -8.06 5.73 13.54
N SER A 74 -7.73 5.36 12.30
CA SER A 74 -8.69 5.42 11.19
C SER A 74 -9.67 4.24 11.18
N LYS A 75 -9.27 3.08 11.73
CA LYS A 75 -10.06 1.83 11.79
C LYS A 75 -10.66 1.49 10.41
N PRO A 76 -9.83 1.27 9.37
CA PRO A 76 -10.32 0.95 8.04
C PRO A 76 -10.94 -0.45 8.00
N ASN A 77 -11.90 -0.66 7.10
CA ASN A 77 -12.40 -1.99 6.80
C ASN A 77 -11.45 -2.73 5.85
N ILE A 78 -10.80 -1.99 4.95
CA ILE A 78 -9.89 -2.51 3.93
C ILE A 78 -8.62 -1.66 3.91
N ILE A 79 -7.46 -2.32 3.82
CA ILE A 79 -6.18 -1.69 3.52
C ILE A 79 -5.71 -2.19 2.16
N ILE A 80 -5.38 -1.26 1.28
CA ILE A 80 -4.79 -1.55 -0.02
C ILE A 80 -3.46 -0.81 -0.17
N THR A 81 -2.48 -1.49 -0.75
CA THR A 81 -1.19 -0.89 -1.04
C THR A 81 -0.64 -1.38 -2.37
N THR A 82 0.05 -0.49 -3.08
CA THR A 82 0.87 -0.82 -4.26
C THR A 82 2.32 -1.11 -3.91
N GLY A 83 2.60 -1.39 -2.62
CA GLY A 83 3.84 -1.95 -2.14
C GLY A 83 4.71 -1.01 -1.30
N ALA A 84 6.03 -1.26 -1.38
CA ALA A 84 7.10 -0.73 -0.53
C ALA A 84 6.96 -1.05 0.97
N ALA A 85 7.90 -0.56 1.78
CA ALA A 85 7.94 -0.82 3.22
C ALA A 85 6.73 -0.23 4.01
N PRO A 86 6.24 1.00 3.73
CA PRO A 86 5.05 1.52 4.39
C PRO A 86 3.80 0.67 4.11
N GLY A 87 3.66 0.16 2.89
CA GLY A 87 2.59 -0.75 2.51
C GLY A 87 2.58 -2.02 3.35
N LEU A 88 3.75 -2.65 3.52
CA LEU A 88 3.89 -3.89 4.30
C LEU A 88 3.46 -3.66 5.75
N MET A 89 3.85 -2.54 6.35
CA MET A 89 3.41 -2.21 7.71
C MET A 89 1.93 -1.89 7.79
N GLY A 90 1.35 -1.32 6.74
CA GLY A 90 -0.09 -1.19 6.60
C GLY A 90 -0.79 -2.54 6.66
N ILE A 91 -0.31 -3.52 5.89
CA ILE A 91 -0.85 -4.90 5.90
C ILE A 91 -0.77 -5.50 7.31
N ILE A 92 0.42 -5.48 7.93
CA ILE A 92 0.62 -6.03 9.28
C ILE A 92 -0.34 -5.38 10.28
N ALA A 93 -0.39 -4.04 10.31
CA ALA A 93 -1.29 -3.30 11.20
C ALA A 93 -2.77 -3.62 10.94
N GLY A 94 -3.15 -3.77 9.67
CA GLY A 94 -4.50 -4.14 9.26
C GLY A 94 -4.92 -5.50 9.80
N LYS A 95 -4.03 -6.50 9.70
CA LYS A 95 -4.28 -7.84 10.22
C LYS A 95 -4.47 -7.84 11.74
N VAL A 96 -3.70 -7.03 12.47
CA VAL A 96 -3.84 -6.90 13.93
C VAL A 96 -5.24 -6.37 14.32
N ILE A 97 -5.82 -5.48 13.51
CA ILE A 97 -7.15 -4.91 13.79
C ILE A 97 -8.30 -5.64 13.07
N GLY A 98 -8.02 -6.75 12.38
CA GLY A 98 -9.02 -7.52 11.64
C GLY A 98 -9.50 -6.89 10.32
N ALA A 99 -8.80 -5.91 9.78
CA ALA A 99 -9.10 -5.34 8.47
C ALA A 99 -8.75 -6.33 7.35
N LYS A 100 -9.49 -6.27 6.23
CA LYS A 100 -9.11 -6.99 5.01
C LYS A 100 -7.92 -6.28 4.35
N THR A 101 -6.99 -7.05 3.83
CA THR A 101 -5.69 -6.54 3.37
C THR A 101 -5.39 -6.99 1.95
N ILE A 102 -4.99 -6.04 1.11
CA ILE A 102 -4.70 -6.26 -0.31
C ILE A 102 -3.31 -5.72 -0.62
N TRP A 103 -2.40 -6.61 -1.01
CA TRP A 103 -1.09 -6.26 -1.55
C TRP A 103 -1.13 -6.27 -3.08
N ILE A 104 -0.66 -5.21 -3.71
CA ILE A 104 -0.43 -5.15 -5.15
C ILE A 104 1.06 -4.86 -5.32
N ASP A 105 1.81 -5.80 -5.88
CA ASP A 105 3.24 -5.60 -6.08
C ASP A 105 3.48 -4.56 -7.18
N SER A 106 4.54 -3.78 -6.99
CA SER A 106 4.88 -2.69 -7.90
C SER A 106 5.31 -3.24 -9.25
N ILE A 107 4.92 -2.57 -10.33
CA ILE A 107 5.32 -2.94 -11.69
C ILE A 107 6.85 -2.97 -11.90
N ALA A 108 7.61 -2.27 -11.07
CA ALA A 108 9.06 -2.26 -11.12
C ALA A 108 9.71 -3.63 -10.81
N ASN A 109 8.97 -4.54 -10.18
CA ASN A 109 9.45 -5.85 -9.76
C ASN A 109 9.19 -6.89 -10.86
N VAL A 110 9.99 -6.86 -11.93
CA VAL A 110 9.77 -7.69 -13.13
C VAL A 110 10.14 -9.15 -12.91
N GLU A 111 11.30 -9.40 -12.32
CA GLU A 111 11.87 -10.75 -12.21
C GLU A 111 11.49 -11.47 -10.92
N ASN A 112 11.27 -10.70 -9.84
CA ASN A 112 11.03 -11.23 -8.50
C ASN A 112 10.20 -10.25 -7.70
N LEU A 113 9.31 -10.76 -6.83
CA LEU A 113 8.64 -9.94 -5.83
C LEU A 113 9.66 -9.21 -4.94
N SER A 114 9.38 -7.97 -4.59
CA SER A 114 10.20 -7.23 -3.62
C SER A 114 10.31 -7.97 -2.29
N MET A 115 11.36 -7.72 -1.51
CA MET A 115 11.48 -8.27 -0.15
C MET A 115 10.24 -7.98 0.70
N SER A 116 9.68 -6.77 0.61
CA SER A 116 8.43 -6.43 1.27
C SER A 116 7.24 -7.22 0.72
N GLY A 117 7.20 -7.46 -0.59
CA GLY A 117 6.18 -8.28 -1.25
C GLY A 117 6.23 -9.75 -0.86
N GLN A 118 7.41 -10.34 -0.75
CA GLN A 118 7.57 -11.71 -0.26
C GLN A 118 7.00 -11.88 1.16
N ILE A 119 7.27 -10.91 2.04
CA ILE A 119 6.69 -10.92 3.39
C ILE A 119 5.19 -10.67 3.33
N ALA A 120 4.75 -9.63 2.62
CA ALA A 120 3.35 -9.23 2.56
C ALA A 120 2.45 -10.35 2.02
N THR A 121 2.89 -11.07 1.00
CA THR A 121 2.10 -12.14 0.36
C THR A 121 1.82 -13.32 1.28
N SER A 122 2.64 -13.52 2.33
CA SER A 122 2.38 -14.54 3.34
C SER A 122 1.31 -14.16 4.37
N ILE A 123 0.96 -12.87 4.47
CA ILE A 123 0.09 -12.34 5.54
C ILE A 123 -1.19 -11.67 4.98
N ALA A 124 -1.10 -11.06 3.80
CA ALA A 124 -2.20 -10.36 3.16
C ALA A 124 -3.35 -11.33 2.79
N ASP A 125 -4.60 -10.84 2.84
CA ASP A 125 -5.76 -11.64 2.45
C ASP A 125 -5.82 -11.85 0.93
N LYS A 126 -5.36 -10.86 0.16
CA LYS A 126 -5.16 -10.98 -1.29
C LYS A 126 -3.85 -10.34 -1.71
N SER A 127 -3.19 -10.98 -2.67
CA SER A 127 -1.95 -10.48 -3.25
C SER A 127 -1.99 -10.53 -4.75
N TYR A 128 -1.57 -9.44 -5.39
CA TYR A 128 -1.54 -9.31 -6.83
C TYR A 128 -0.13 -8.97 -7.33
N THR A 129 0.21 -9.51 -8.49
CA THR A 129 1.40 -9.13 -9.28
C THR A 129 0.96 -8.51 -10.60
N GLN A 130 1.82 -7.68 -11.17
CA GLN A 130 1.63 -7.09 -12.51
C GLN A 130 2.38 -7.84 -13.61
N TRP A 131 3.01 -8.96 -13.27
CA TRP A 131 3.74 -9.82 -14.19
C TRP A 131 3.17 -11.25 -14.12
N PRO A 132 2.69 -11.83 -15.24
CA PRO A 132 2.13 -13.18 -15.26
C PRO A 132 3.06 -14.24 -14.67
N ASP A 133 4.35 -14.15 -14.97
CA ASP A 133 5.37 -15.13 -14.57
C ASP A 133 5.63 -15.16 -13.05
N LEU A 134 5.24 -14.10 -12.33
CA LEU A 134 5.34 -14.03 -10.88
C LEU A 134 4.10 -14.55 -10.15
N SER A 135 3.06 -14.95 -10.90
CA SER A 135 1.85 -15.51 -10.31
C SER A 135 2.09 -16.93 -9.79
N ASN A 136 1.41 -17.29 -8.71
CA ASN A 136 1.48 -18.60 -8.07
C ASN A 136 0.23 -18.83 -7.21
N SER A 137 0.23 -19.89 -6.38
CA SER A 137 -0.90 -20.24 -5.51
C SER A 137 -1.29 -19.16 -4.49
N LYS A 138 -0.40 -18.22 -4.16
CA LYS A 138 -0.61 -17.13 -3.19
C LYS A 138 -0.72 -15.75 -3.84
N VAL A 139 -0.27 -15.61 -5.08
CA VAL A 139 -0.16 -14.32 -5.78
C VAL A 139 -0.83 -14.42 -7.14
N THR A 140 -1.84 -13.59 -7.37
CA THR A 140 -2.65 -13.63 -8.60
C THR A 140 -2.19 -12.55 -9.57
N PHE A 141 -1.97 -12.91 -10.83
CA PHE A 141 -1.89 -11.93 -11.91
C PHE A 141 -3.30 -11.60 -12.40
N ASN A 142 -3.63 -10.32 -12.54
CA ASN A 142 -4.94 -9.88 -13.03
C ASN A 142 -4.85 -8.59 -13.84
N GLY A 143 -3.93 -8.58 -14.82
CA GLY A 143 -3.59 -7.39 -15.59
C GLY A 143 -2.54 -6.51 -14.91
N ASN A 144 -2.22 -5.38 -15.54
CA ASN A 144 -1.31 -4.40 -15.01
C ASN A 144 -2.01 -3.05 -14.83
N VAL A 145 -1.53 -2.23 -13.91
CA VAL A 145 -2.16 -0.94 -13.57
C VAL A 145 -1.79 0.14 -14.60
N LEU A 146 -0.91 -0.15 -15.56
CA LEU A 146 -0.47 0.80 -16.58
C LEU A 146 -1.30 0.77 -17.88
N SER A 147 -1.90 -0.37 -18.22
CA SER A 147 -2.64 -0.66 -19.45
C SER A 147 -4.13 -0.38 -19.36
#